data_AF-A0A961SX78-F1
#
_entry.id   AF-A0A961SX78-F1
#
_cell.length_a   1.000
_cell.length_b   1.000
_cell.length_c   1.000
_cell.angle_alpha   90.00
_cell.angle_beta   90.00
_cell.angle_gamma   90.00
#
_symmetry.space_group_name_H-M   'P 1'
#
loop_
_entity.id
_entity.type
_entity.pdbx_description
1 polymer ?
#
loop_
_entity_poly.entity_id
_entity_poly.type
_entity_poly.pdbx_seq_one_letter_code
_entity_poly.pdbx_strand_id
1 'polypeptide(L)'
;VHSYVGDAIIAVWPLTELPDRNSRVLRALAEIAEITVSEAARIEKLFGVKPGVRAAIHGGSVVAGEMGNSKRQITYLGDVMNIASRIEAKTKELERPFLISQSTLERITLPKGFTSEAIGSHSIKGSREKLALSELHWTPKR
;
A
#
# COMPACT_ATOMS: atom_id res chain seq x y z
N VAL A 1 -5.10 9.75 -5.88
CA VAL A 1 -5.46 8.47 -6.51
C VAL A 1 -4.93 8.48 -7.93
N HIS A 2 -4.21 7.45 -8.32
CA HIS A 2 -3.63 7.33 -9.66
C HIS A 2 -4.57 6.58 -10.62
N SER A 3 -5.16 5.48 -10.17
CA SER A 3 -6.05 4.65 -10.99
C SER A 3 -6.92 3.74 -10.13
N TYR A 4 -8.07 3.36 -10.69
CA TYR A 4 -8.95 2.31 -10.17
C TYR A 4 -8.78 1.06 -11.04
N VAL A 5 -8.62 -0.11 -10.41
CA VAL A 5 -8.47 -1.39 -11.11
C VAL A 5 -9.41 -2.39 -10.44
N GLY A 6 -10.61 -2.57 -11.00
CA GLY A 6 -11.67 -3.33 -10.35
C GLY A 6 -12.10 -2.68 -9.04
N ASP A 7 -12.00 -3.40 -7.93
CA ASP A 7 -12.24 -2.95 -6.56
C ASP A 7 -10.98 -2.35 -5.88
N ALA A 8 -9.83 -2.39 -6.54
CA ALA A 8 -8.58 -1.87 -6.01
C ALA A 8 -8.36 -0.39 -6.37
N ILE A 9 -7.81 0.36 -5.40
CA ILE A 9 -7.38 1.74 -5.57
C ILE A 9 -5.84 1.78 -5.56
N ILE A 10 -5.26 2.40 -6.58
CA ILE A 10 -3.82 2.67 -6.62
C ILE A 10 -3.60 4.14 -6.25
N ALA A 11 -2.78 4.38 -5.24
CA ALA A 11 -2.34 5.71 -4.84
C ALA A 11 -0.81 5.76 -4.77
N VAL A 12 -0.25 6.87 -5.24
CA VAL A 12 1.19 7.06 -5.40
C VAL A 12 1.61 8.30 -4.62
N TRP A 13 2.75 8.20 -3.94
CA TRP A 13 3.42 9.32 -3.29
C TRP A 13 4.84 9.42 -3.82
N PRO A 14 5.40 10.62 -3.97
CA PRO A 14 6.82 10.79 -4.24
C PRO A 14 7.64 10.18 -3.10
N LEU A 15 8.56 9.28 -3.47
CA LEU A 15 9.57 8.76 -2.55
C LEU A 15 10.73 9.75 -2.49
N THR A 16 10.99 10.32 -1.33
CA THR A 16 11.99 11.37 -1.14
C THR A 16 13.11 10.92 -0.22
N GLU A 17 14.22 11.66 -0.22
CA GLU A 17 15.32 11.47 0.73
C GLU A 17 15.00 11.96 2.16
N LEU A 18 13.78 12.46 2.41
CA LEU A 18 13.30 12.88 3.73
C LEU A 18 12.36 11.81 4.31
N PRO A 19 12.82 10.94 5.22
CA PRO A 19 12.02 9.82 5.72
C PRO A 19 10.68 10.22 6.35
N ASP A 20 10.63 11.37 7.02
CA ASP A 20 9.39 11.92 7.59
C ASP A 20 8.35 12.26 6.54
N ARG A 21 8.76 12.71 5.34
CA ARG A 21 7.83 13.00 4.24
C ARG A 21 7.23 11.73 3.66
N ASN A 22 7.98 10.64 3.65
CA ASN A 22 7.53 9.36 3.12
C ASN A 22 6.45 8.72 4.02
N SER A 23 6.46 9.02 5.32
CA SER A 23 5.47 8.54 6.30
C SER A 23 4.01 8.93 6.02
N ARG A 24 3.76 9.89 5.10
CA ARG A 24 2.40 10.28 4.69
C ARG A 24 1.58 9.12 4.14
N VAL A 25 2.23 8.16 3.47
CA VAL A 25 1.54 6.95 2.97
C VAL A 25 0.96 6.11 4.09
N LEU A 26 1.68 6.00 5.23
CA LEU A 26 1.25 5.23 6.39
C LEU A 26 0.06 5.90 7.09
N ARG A 27 0.08 7.23 7.21
CA ARG A 27 -1.04 7.99 7.77
C ARG A 27 -2.31 7.85 6.93
N ALA A 28 -2.18 8.00 5.61
CA ALA A 28 -3.31 7.82 4.69
C ALA A 28 -3.89 6.41 4.78
N LEU A 29 -3.05 5.37 4.89
CA LEU A 29 -3.50 4.00 5.10
C LEU A 29 -4.31 3.85 6.39
N ALA A 30 -3.79 4.37 7.51
CA ALA A 30 -4.48 4.31 8.79
C ALA A 30 -5.84 5.03 8.74
N GLU A 31 -5.90 6.24 8.16
CA GLU A 31 -7.15 6.98 8.00
C GLU A 31 -8.20 6.21 7.18
N ILE A 32 -7.79 5.58 6.07
CA ILE A 32 -8.68 4.76 5.24
C ILE A 32 -9.22 3.56 6.04
N ALA A 33 -8.35 2.89 6.79
CA ALA A 33 -8.74 1.74 7.60
C ALA A 33 -9.66 2.14 8.77
N GLU A 34 -9.40 3.26 9.43
CA GLU A 34 -10.25 3.82 10.49
C GLU A 34 -11.65 4.17 9.97
N ILE A 35 -11.74 4.83 8.82
CA ILE A 35 -13.02 5.14 8.16
C ILE A 35 -13.76 3.84 7.78
N THR A 36 -13.03 2.84 7.27
CA THR A 36 -13.62 1.54 6.91
C THR A 36 -14.25 0.87 8.13
N VAL A 37 -13.58 0.94 9.29
CA VAL A 37 -14.09 0.40 10.56
C VAL A 37 -15.27 1.22 11.07
N SER A 38 -15.22 2.55 11.05
CA SER A 38 -16.32 3.40 11.54
C SER A 38 -17.60 3.22 10.73
N GLU A 39 -17.46 3.00 9.42
CA GLU A 39 -18.60 2.80 8.51
C GLU A 39 -19.08 1.33 8.46
N ALA A 40 -18.33 0.40 9.08
CA ALA A 40 -18.60 -1.03 8.94
C ALA A 40 -20.02 -1.42 9.37
N ALA A 41 -20.48 -0.94 10.53
CA ALA A 41 -21.82 -1.24 11.03
C ALA A 41 -22.93 -0.70 10.11
N ARG A 42 -22.72 0.49 9.54
CA ARG A 42 -23.68 1.10 8.60
C ARG A 42 -23.74 0.30 7.30
N ILE A 43 -22.59 -0.08 6.76
CA ILE A 43 -22.48 -0.87 5.52
C ILE A 43 -23.07 -2.27 5.72
N GLU A 44 -22.80 -2.92 6.84
CA GLU A 44 -23.35 -4.24 7.17
C GLU A 44 -24.87 -4.20 7.29
N LYS A 45 -25.44 -3.15 7.91
CA LYS A 45 -26.90 -2.97 7.97
C LYS A 45 -27.55 -2.75 6.60
N LEU A 46 -26.88 -2.04 5.70
CA LEU A 46 -27.45 -1.69 4.38
C LEU A 46 -27.28 -2.80 3.34
N PHE A 47 -26.17 -3.53 3.40
CA PHE A 47 -25.75 -4.45 2.33
C PHE A 47 -25.50 -5.88 2.82
N GLY A 48 -25.59 -6.16 4.13
CA GLY A 48 -25.36 -7.49 4.69
C GLY A 48 -23.90 -7.94 4.61
N VAL A 49 -22.96 -7.04 4.33
CA VAL A 49 -21.54 -7.35 4.19
C VAL A 49 -20.71 -6.48 5.13
N LYS A 50 -19.74 -7.10 5.81
CA LYS A 50 -18.78 -6.39 6.65
C LYS A 50 -17.60 -5.92 5.79
N PRO A 51 -17.38 -4.62 5.61
CA PRO A 51 -16.28 -4.14 4.80
C PRO A 51 -14.94 -4.39 5.50
N GLY A 52 -13.93 -4.70 4.71
CA GLY A 52 -12.55 -4.82 5.15
C GLY A 52 -11.64 -4.19 4.09
N VAL A 53 -10.50 -3.68 4.53
CA VAL A 53 -9.47 -3.14 3.65
C VAL A 53 -8.18 -3.91 3.84
N ARG A 54 -7.47 -4.11 2.74
CA ARG A 54 -6.09 -4.60 2.71
C ARG A 54 -5.28 -3.64 1.87
N ALA A 55 -4.00 -3.50 2.18
CA ALA A 55 -3.12 -2.65 1.42
C ALA A 55 -1.70 -3.22 1.38
N ALA A 56 -1.02 -2.92 0.29
CA ALA A 56 0.40 -3.16 0.15
C ALA A 56 1.13 -1.88 -0.24
N ILE A 57 2.31 -1.67 0.33
CA ILE A 57 3.15 -0.50 0.08
C ILE A 57 4.50 -0.95 -0.45
N HIS A 58 4.88 -0.42 -1.61
CA HIS A 58 6.19 -0.62 -2.20
C HIS A 58 6.62 0.64 -2.94
N GLY A 59 7.89 0.99 -2.78
CA GLY A 59 8.54 2.15 -3.35
C GLY A 59 9.83 1.73 -4.06
N GLY A 60 10.09 2.40 -5.18
CA GLY A 60 11.25 2.17 -6.01
C GLY A 60 11.27 3.16 -7.17
N SER A 61 12.30 3.07 -8.00
CA SER A 61 12.43 3.90 -9.18
C SER A 61 11.34 3.59 -10.20
N VAL A 62 10.70 4.63 -10.71
CA VAL A 62 9.72 4.55 -11.79
C VAL A 62 10.10 5.57 -12.86
N VAL A 63 9.96 5.19 -14.12
CA VAL A 63 10.07 6.13 -15.25
C VAL A 63 8.68 6.72 -15.46
N ALA A 64 8.53 8.02 -15.18
CA ALA A 64 7.32 8.73 -15.52
C ALA A 64 7.43 9.26 -16.95
N GLY A 65 6.60 8.74 -17.86
CA GLY A 65 6.50 9.24 -19.23
C GLY A 65 5.13 9.88 -19.48
N GLU A 66 5.09 10.99 -20.22
CA GLU A 66 3.84 11.49 -20.80
C GLU A 66 3.55 10.70 -22.08
N MET A 67 2.41 10.00 -22.13
CA MET A 67 1.93 9.35 -23.35
C MET A 67 0.57 9.93 -23.77
N GLY A 68 0.43 10.27 -25.05
CA GLY A 68 -0.81 10.73 -25.70
C GLY A 68 -0.70 12.10 -26.38
N ASN A 69 -1.14 12.20 -27.64
CA ASN A 69 -1.05 13.43 -28.45
C ASN A 69 -2.07 14.53 -28.04
N SER A 70 -3.14 14.18 -27.32
CA SER A 70 -4.21 15.15 -26.96
C SER A 70 -4.68 15.07 -25.50
N LYS A 71 -4.39 13.98 -24.79
CA LYS A 71 -4.56 13.84 -23.34
C LYS A 71 -3.24 13.31 -22.77
N ARG A 72 -2.49 14.17 -22.09
CA ARG A 72 -1.25 13.80 -21.41
C ARG A 72 -1.62 12.96 -20.19
N GLN A 73 -1.39 11.65 -20.27
CA GLN A 73 -1.50 10.77 -19.12
C GLN A 73 -0.09 10.44 -18.64
N ILE A 74 0.20 10.74 -17.36
CA ILE A 74 1.44 10.31 -16.72
C ILE A 74 1.34 8.80 -16.58
N THR A 75 2.19 8.07 -17.31
CA THR A 75 2.33 6.62 -17.18
C THR A 75 3.59 6.34 -16.38
N TYR A 76 3.44 5.63 -15.27
CA TYR A 76 4.58 5.09 -14.53
C TYR A 76 4.99 3.76 -15.16
N LEU A 77 6.12 3.75 -15.88
CA LEU A 77 6.77 2.54 -16.35
C LEU A 77 7.74 2.06 -15.27
N GLY A 78 7.51 0.85 -14.75
CA GLY A 78 8.37 0.20 -13.77
C GLY A 78 7.68 -0.95 -13.08
N ASP A 79 8.48 -1.89 -12.56
CA ASP A 79 7.96 -3.05 -11.85
C ASP A 79 7.34 -2.71 -10.49
N VAL A 80 7.50 -1.47 -10.00
CA VAL A 80 7.00 -1.03 -8.70
C VAL A 80 5.50 -1.27 -8.55
N MET A 81 4.68 -0.91 -9.54
CA MET A 81 3.22 -1.14 -9.49
C MET A 81 2.88 -2.63 -9.54
N ASN A 82 3.58 -3.39 -10.38
CA ASN A 82 3.38 -4.84 -10.52
C ASN A 82 3.75 -5.56 -9.22
N ILE A 83 4.88 -5.18 -8.60
CA ILE A 83 5.33 -5.71 -7.33
C ILE A 83 4.35 -5.33 -6.22
N ALA A 84 3.91 -4.07 -6.13
CA ALA A 84 2.93 -3.63 -5.13
C ALA A 84 1.62 -4.43 -5.22
N SER A 85 1.09 -4.64 -6.42
CA SER A 85 -0.11 -5.47 -6.64
C SER A 85 0.11 -6.92 -6.21
N ARG A 86 1.29 -7.49 -6.46
CA ARG A 86 1.61 -8.86 -6.04
C ARG A 86 1.81 -8.97 -4.52
N ILE A 87 2.33 -7.93 -3.86
CA ILE A 87 2.37 -7.87 -2.39
C ILE A 87 0.94 -7.75 -1.84
N GLU A 88 0.05 -7.00 -2.47
CA GLU A 88 -1.37 -6.95 -2.06
C GLU A 88 -1.99 -8.35 -2.15
N ALA A 89 -1.74 -9.09 -3.23
CA ALA A 89 -2.22 -10.47 -3.32
C ALA A 89 -1.66 -11.36 -2.18
N LYS A 90 -0.42 -11.13 -1.73
CA LYS A 90 0.18 -11.82 -0.57
C LYS A 90 -0.50 -11.48 0.76
N THR A 91 -1.13 -10.31 0.90
CA THR A 91 -1.92 -10.00 2.11
C THR A 91 -3.00 -11.06 2.36
N LYS A 92 -3.62 -11.57 1.29
CA LYS A 92 -4.63 -12.63 1.35
C LYS A 92 -4.04 -13.97 1.75
N GLU A 93 -2.92 -14.34 1.14
CA GLU A 93 -2.26 -15.63 1.36
C GLU A 93 -1.68 -15.75 2.77
N LEU A 94 -1.15 -14.64 3.29
CA LEU A 94 -0.50 -14.59 4.59
C LEU A 94 -1.47 -14.25 5.72
N GLU A 95 -2.73 -13.91 5.40
CA GLU A 95 -3.75 -13.40 6.33
C GLU A 95 -3.30 -12.15 7.11
N ARG A 96 -2.54 -11.28 6.42
CA ARG A 96 -1.91 -10.08 6.97
C ARG A 96 -2.38 -8.87 6.17
N PRO A 97 -3.31 -8.04 6.67
CA PRO A 97 -4.03 -7.07 5.84
C PRO A 97 -3.15 -5.92 5.34
N PHE A 98 -2.05 -5.60 6.01
CA PHE A 98 -1.22 -4.43 5.70
C PHE A 98 0.25 -4.82 5.57
N LEU A 99 0.74 -4.90 4.34
CA LEU A 99 2.12 -5.28 4.07
C LEU A 99 2.92 -4.13 3.47
N ILE A 100 4.20 -4.07 3.81
CA ILE A 100 5.17 -3.15 3.22
C ILE A 100 6.45 -3.90 2.87
N SER A 101 7.05 -3.59 1.73
CA SER A 101 8.39 -4.11 1.44
C SER A 101 9.43 -3.47 2.36
N GLN A 102 10.35 -4.27 2.87
CA GLN A 102 11.38 -3.83 3.82
C GLN A 102 12.21 -2.65 3.29
N SER A 103 12.59 -2.69 2.01
CA SER A 103 13.35 -1.60 1.36
C SER A 103 12.61 -0.25 1.34
N THR A 104 11.28 -0.27 1.36
CA THR A 104 10.47 0.95 1.45
C THR A 104 10.30 1.40 2.89
N LEU A 105 10.12 0.45 3.81
CA LEU A 105 10.03 0.73 5.24
C LEU A 105 11.30 1.42 5.77
N GLU A 106 12.48 0.98 5.31
CA GLU A 106 13.78 1.59 5.66
C GLU A 106 13.90 3.06 5.24
N ARG A 107 13.09 3.52 4.28
CA ARG A 107 13.03 4.90 3.82
C ARG A 107 11.98 5.73 4.54
N ILE A 108 11.30 5.21 5.55
CA ILE A 108 10.20 5.87 6.25
C ILE A 108 10.52 6.00 7.74
N THR A 109 10.38 7.21 8.29
CA THR A 109 10.26 7.35 9.75
C THR A 109 8.87 6.87 10.16
N LEU A 110 8.79 5.80 10.95
CA LEU A 110 7.51 5.33 11.48
C LEU A 110 6.85 6.43 12.34
N PRO A 111 5.62 6.86 12.03
CA PRO A 111 4.89 7.79 12.87
C PRO A 111 4.63 7.21 14.26
N LYS A 112 4.45 8.08 15.25
CA LYS A 112 4.04 7.66 16.60
C LYS A 112 2.78 6.80 16.53
N GLY A 113 2.82 5.65 17.21
CA GLY A 113 1.72 4.70 17.26
C GLY A 113 1.74 3.65 16.15
N PHE A 114 2.66 3.74 15.18
CA PHE A 114 2.93 2.67 14.22
C PHE A 114 4.04 1.76 14.71
N THR A 115 3.88 0.47 14.45
CA THR A 115 4.91 -0.55 14.62
C THR A 115 4.95 -1.43 13.36
N SER A 116 6.05 -2.16 13.20
CA SER A 116 6.22 -3.10 12.09
C SER A 116 6.78 -4.42 12.60
N GLU A 117 6.26 -5.53 12.09
CA GLU A 117 6.76 -6.88 12.34
C GLU A 117 7.40 -7.43 11.05
N ALA A 118 8.67 -7.78 11.07
CA ALA A 118 9.32 -8.41 9.92
C ALA A 118 8.82 -9.85 9.76
N ILE A 119 8.23 -10.16 8.60
CA ILE A 119 7.65 -11.48 8.30
C ILE A 119 8.53 -12.31 7.33
N GLY A 120 9.77 -11.87 7.11
CA GLY A 120 10.77 -12.58 6.31
C GLY A 120 10.69 -12.31 4.81
N SER A 121 11.44 -13.10 4.06
CA SER A 121 11.58 -12.98 2.60
C SER A 121 10.64 -13.92 1.85
N HIS A 122 9.81 -13.36 0.97
CA HIS A 122 8.77 -14.07 0.23
C HIS A 122 9.04 -14.07 -1.27
N SER A 123 8.79 -15.20 -1.92
CA SER A 123 8.83 -15.26 -3.38
C SER A 123 7.65 -14.50 -3.96
N ILE A 124 7.94 -13.46 -4.74
CA ILE A 124 6.93 -12.71 -5.47
C ILE A 124 6.83 -13.28 -6.88
N LYS A 125 5.65 -13.77 -7.27
CA LYS A 125 5.43 -14.38 -8.60
C LYS A 125 5.90 -13.43 -9.69
N GLY A 126 6.80 -13.88 -10.57
CA GLY A 126 7.35 -13.06 -11.66
C GLY A 126 8.47 -12.10 -11.25
N SER A 127 8.97 -12.18 -10.01
CA SER A 127 10.29 -11.69 -9.60
C SER A 127 11.24 -12.88 -9.49
N ARG A 128 12.50 -12.73 -9.89
CA ARG A 128 13.55 -13.74 -9.65
C ARG A 128 14.06 -13.70 -8.22
N GLU A 129 13.89 -12.58 -7.54
CA GLU A 129 14.39 -12.34 -6.18
C GLU A 129 13.26 -12.41 -5.16
N LYS A 130 13.58 -12.94 -3.98
CA LYS A 130 12.69 -12.88 -2.83
C LYS A 130 12.66 -11.46 -2.29
N LEU A 131 11.47 -11.00 -1.91
CA LEU A 131 11.29 -9.68 -1.33
C LEU A 131 11.03 -9.82 0.17
N ALA A 132 11.83 -9.11 0.98
CA ALA A 132 11.59 -9.00 2.41
C ALA A 132 10.34 -8.15 2.66
N LEU A 133 9.42 -8.67 3.46
CA LEU A 133 8.15 -8.03 3.80
C LEU A 133 8.05 -7.83 5.31
N SER A 134 7.35 -6.77 5.68
CA SER A 134 6.96 -6.48 7.05
C SER A 134 5.47 -6.20 7.11
N GLU A 135 4.80 -6.67 8.16
CA GLU A 135 3.44 -6.26 8.48
C GLU A 135 3.46 -4.93 9.22
N LEU A 136 2.47 -4.09 8.94
CA LEU A 136 2.25 -2.82 9.62
C LEU A 136 1.11 -2.93 10.63
N HIS A 137 1.36 -2.43 11.83
CA HIS A 137 0.34 -2.25 12.86
C HIS A 137 0.32 -0.80 13.33
N TRP A 138 -0.84 -0.36 13.82
CA TRP A 138 -0.92 0.91 14.52
C TRP A 138 -2.04 0.89 15.54
N THR A 139 -1.91 1.78 16.53
CA THR A 139 -2.99 2.08 17.47
C THR A 139 -3.82 3.23 16.91
N PRO A 140 -5.14 3.06 16.70
CA PRO A 140 -6.01 4.15 16.27
C PRO A 140 -5.92 5.35 17.23
N LYS A 141 -6.00 6.56 16.70
CA LYS A 141 -6.09 7.75 17.56
C LYS A 141 -7.45 7.74 18.25
N ARG A 142 -7.45 7.80 19.59
CA ARG A 142 -8.66 8.07 20.39
C ARG A 142 -9.19 9.47 20.13
#